data_AF-A0AA38PMR7-F1
#
_entry.id   AF-A0AA38PMR7-F1
#
_cell.length_a   1.000
_cell.length_b   1.000
_cell.length_c   1.000
_cell.angle_alpha   90.00
_cell.angle_beta   90.00
_cell.angle_gamma   90.00
#
_symmetry.space_group_name_H-M   'P 1'
#
loop_
_entity.id
_entity.type
_entity.pdbx_description
1 polymer ?
#
loop_
_entity_poly.entity_id
_entity_poly.type
_entity_poly.pdbx_seq_one_letter_code
_entity_poly.pdbx_strand_id
1 'polypeptide(L)'
;LAKRYGIHHITISPYNSQAAGVIERKHYDVCKSLLKAANGDEHHWPPTAHSVFWAEHVTHCRSTGASPYFLSHGVHPLLPLNVEEATFLLPPPDSVLTTTDLLARHAHELQKRVADL
;
A
#
# COMPACT_ATOMS: atom_id res chain seq x y z
N LEU A 1 -22.54 7.59 -16.77
CA LEU A 1 -22.23 7.89 -15.35
C LEU A 1 -22.90 9.18 -14.89
N ALA A 2 -22.57 10.34 -15.45
CA ALA A 2 -23.09 11.64 -14.99
C ALA A 2 -24.62 11.70 -14.87
N LYS A 3 -25.35 11.32 -15.92
CA LYS A 3 -26.83 11.39 -15.90
C LYS A 3 -27.51 10.44 -14.91
N ARG A 4 -26.87 9.31 -14.57
CA ARG A 4 -27.45 8.26 -13.72
C ARG A 4 -26.97 8.31 -12.27
N TYR A 5 -25.73 8.73 -12.05
CA TYR A 5 -25.05 8.69 -10.75
C TYR A 5 -24.45 10.03 -10.33
N GLY A 6 -24.58 11.09 -11.12
CA GLY A 6 -23.96 12.40 -10.83
C GLY A 6 -22.44 12.41 -10.92
N ILE A 7 -21.80 11.33 -11.39
CA ILE A 7 -20.35 11.23 -11.49
C ILE A 7 -19.87 11.89 -12.79
N HIS A 8 -19.22 13.03 -12.65
CA HIS A 8 -18.59 13.77 -13.74
C HIS A 8 -17.14 13.31 -13.93
N HIS A 9 -16.78 12.94 -15.15
CA HIS A 9 -15.42 12.54 -15.47
C HIS A 9 -14.54 13.79 -15.63
N ILE A 10 -13.41 13.83 -14.91
CA ILE A 10 -12.40 14.87 -15.02
C ILE A 10 -11.31 14.35 -15.96
N THR A 11 -11.19 14.95 -17.14
CA THR A 11 -10.16 14.58 -18.12
C THR A 11 -8.91 15.44 -17.90
N ILE A 12 -7.77 14.79 -17.69
CA ILE A 12 -6.46 15.45 -17.67
C ILE A 12 -5.92 15.49 -19.11
N SER A 13 -5.29 16.60 -19.49
CA SER A 13 -4.66 16.72 -20.80
C SER A 13 -3.55 15.67 -20.97
N PRO A 14 -3.35 15.11 -22.19
CA PRO A 14 -2.22 14.24 -22.46
C PRO A 14 -0.88 14.88 -22.05
N TYR A 15 0.08 14.05 -21.62
CA TYR A 15 1.44 14.46 -21.26
C TYR A 15 1.55 15.53 -20.15
N ASN A 16 0.57 15.62 -19.24
CA ASN A 16 0.58 16.53 -18.11
C ASN A 16 0.74 15.80 -16.77
N SER A 17 1.95 15.28 -16.52
CA SER A 17 2.29 14.56 -15.28
C SER A 17 2.25 15.46 -14.03
N GLN A 18 2.32 16.79 -14.17
CA GLN A 18 2.19 17.70 -13.03
C GLN A 18 0.77 17.68 -12.45
N ALA A 19 -0.25 17.59 -13.30
CA ALA A 19 -1.65 17.50 -12.86
C ALA A 19 -2.00 16.13 -12.25
N ALA A 20 -1.36 15.05 -12.71
CA ALA A 20 -1.62 13.69 -12.25
C ALA A 20 -0.59 13.16 -11.22
N GLY A 21 0.45 13.94 -10.90
CA GLY A 21 1.66 13.43 -10.24
C GLY A 21 1.44 12.83 -8.85
N VAL A 22 0.43 13.29 -8.11
CA VAL A 22 0.05 12.70 -6.81
C VAL A 22 -0.45 11.27 -6.99
N ILE A 23 -1.29 11.05 -8.01
CA ILE A 23 -1.86 9.74 -8.35
C ILE A 23 -0.76 8.85 -8.93
N GLU A 24 0.03 9.37 -9.87
CA GLU A 24 1.10 8.62 -10.54
C GLU A 24 2.15 8.12 -9.55
N ARG A 25 2.60 8.97 -8.60
CA ARG A 25 3.59 8.57 -7.59
C ARG A 25 3.06 7.48 -6.67
N LYS A 26 1.81 7.61 -6.22
CA LYS A 26 1.15 6.59 -5.39
C LYS A 26 0.98 5.27 -6.14
N HIS A 27 0.57 5.34 -7.40
CA HIS A 27 0.45 4.17 -8.25
C HIS A 27 1.81 3.48 -8.46
N TYR A 28 2.88 4.24 -8.68
CA TYR A 28 4.23 3.71 -8.80
C TYR A 28 4.66 2.94 -7.54
N ASP A 29 4.43 3.50 -6.34
CA ASP A 29 4.79 2.85 -5.08
C ASP A 29 4.04 1.52 -4.88
N VAL A 30 2.75 1.47 -5.25
CA VAL A 30 1.94 0.24 -5.22
C VAL A 30 2.47 -0.78 -6.22
N CYS A 31 2.72 -0.40 -7.47
CA CYS A 31 3.24 -1.33 -8.49
C CYS A 31 4.61 -1.91 -8.10
N LYS A 32 5.51 -1.10 -7.55
CA LYS A 32 6.82 -1.56 -7.08
C LYS A 32 6.71 -2.46 -5.84
N SER A 33 5.81 -2.16 -4.92
CA SER A 33 5.59 -3.00 -3.74
C SER A 33 4.92 -4.33 -4.08
N LEU A 34 4.01 -4.38 -5.07
CA LEU A 34 3.45 -5.61 -5.63
C LEU A 34 4.55 -6.55 -6.15
N LEU A 35 5.45 -6.01 -6.97
CA LEU A 35 6.56 -6.78 -7.53
C LEU A 35 7.50 -7.29 -6.43
N LYS A 36 7.82 -6.44 -5.45
CA LYS A 36 8.66 -6.82 -4.30
C LYS A 36 8.00 -7.90 -3.43
N ALA A 37 6.70 -7.76 -3.14
CA ALA A 37 5.93 -8.75 -2.40
C ALA A 37 5.82 -10.11 -3.13
N ALA A 38 5.90 -10.09 -4.47
CA ALA A 38 5.96 -11.26 -5.32
C ALA A 38 7.38 -11.81 -5.53
N ASN A 39 8.34 -11.46 -4.65
CA ASN A 39 9.75 -11.87 -4.75
C ASN A 39 10.41 -11.49 -6.09
N GLY A 40 9.93 -10.44 -6.76
CA GLY A 40 10.41 -9.99 -8.06
C GLY A 40 9.80 -10.71 -9.27
N ASP A 41 8.84 -11.63 -9.06
CA ASP A 41 8.17 -12.33 -10.15
C ASP A 41 6.89 -11.61 -10.60
N GLU A 42 6.91 -11.09 -11.83
CA GLU A 42 5.79 -10.39 -12.46
C GLU A 42 4.55 -11.27 -12.70
N HIS A 43 4.69 -12.60 -12.71
CA HIS A 43 3.54 -13.49 -12.90
C HIS A 43 2.81 -13.81 -11.60
N HIS A 44 3.44 -13.54 -10.45
CA HIS A 44 2.94 -13.94 -9.13
C HIS A 44 2.48 -12.76 -8.25
N TRP A 45 2.30 -11.56 -8.81
CA TRP A 45 1.72 -10.44 -8.07
C TRP A 45 0.20 -10.56 -7.75
N PRO A 46 -0.66 -11.24 -8.53
CA PRO A 46 -2.10 -11.22 -8.24
C PRO A 46 -2.47 -11.74 -6.82
N PRO A 47 -1.87 -12.83 -6.30
CA PRO A 47 -2.10 -13.28 -4.93
C PRO A 47 -1.65 -12.27 -3.85
N THR A 48 -0.64 -11.44 -4.12
CA THR A 48 -0.11 -10.49 -3.14
C THR A 48 -0.86 -9.15 -3.12
N ALA A 49 -1.72 -8.92 -4.12
CA ALA A 49 -2.39 -7.66 -4.33
C ALA A 49 -3.19 -7.18 -3.12
N HIS A 50 -4.02 -8.05 -2.55
CA HIS A 50 -4.85 -7.71 -1.39
C HIS A 50 -4.01 -7.27 -0.19
N SER A 51 -2.91 -7.98 0.09
CA SER A 51 -2.00 -7.65 1.19
C SER A 51 -1.29 -6.31 0.97
N VAL A 52 -0.87 -6.02 -0.26
CA VAL A 52 -0.19 -4.75 -0.60
C VAL A 52 -1.15 -3.56 -0.53
N PHE A 53 -2.38 -3.69 -1.05
CA PHE A 53 -3.38 -2.63 -0.92
C PHE A 53 -3.76 -2.39 0.54
N TRP A 54 -3.90 -3.46 1.32
CA TRP A 54 -4.16 -3.32 2.76
C TRP A 54 -2.98 -2.64 3.46
N ALA A 55 -1.75 -3.05 3.17
CA ALA A 55 -0.54 -2.41 3.67
C ALA A 55 -0.50 -0.91 3.31
N GLU A 56 -0.86 -0.51 2.09
CA GLU A 56 -0.89 0.90 1.68
C GLU A 56 -1.90 1.71 2.49
N HIS A 57 -3.10 1.16 2.71
CA HIS A 57 -4.15 1.83 3.47
C HIS A 57 -3.78 2.04 4.94
N VAL A 58 -3.12 1.06 5.57
CA VAL A 58 -2.81 1.10 7.02
C VAL A 58 -1.47 1.78 7.32
N THR A 59 -0.58 1.87 6.33
CA THR A 59 0.72 2.49 6.48
C THR A 59 0.63 4.02 6.52
N HIS A 60 1.38 4.62 7.44
CA HIS A 60 1.49 6.07 7.55
C HIS A 60 2.12 6.69 6.30
N CYS A 61 1.46 7.69 5.69
CA CYS A 61 2.00 8.41 4.56
C CYS A 61 2.77 9.66 5.00
N ARG A 62 4.03 9.82 4.53
CA ARG A 62 4.92 10.92 4.92
C ARG A 62 4.37 12.30 4.56
N SER A 63 3.61 12.43 3.46
CA SER A 63 3.07 13.72 3.02
C SER A 63 1.88 14.19 3.84
N THR A 64 1.08 13.28 4.37
CA THR A 64 -0.16 13.60 5.11
C THR A 64 0.01 13.50 6.63
N GLY A 65 1.07 12.84 7.12
CA GLY A 65 1.23 12.62 8.56
C GLY A 65 0.25 11.60 9.15
N ALA A 66 -0.44 10.83 8.30
CA ALA A 66 -1.41 9.82 8.72
C ALA A 66 -1.57 8.72 7.65
N SER A 67 -2.16 7.59 8.03
CA SER A 67 -2.50 6.53 7.08
C SER A 67 -3.77 6.88 6.29
N PRO A 68 -3.90 6.45 5.02
CA PRO A 68 -5.14 6.63 4.25
C PRO A 68 -6.38 6.11 4.98
N TYR A 69 -6.25 5.00 5.71
CA TYR A 69 -7.33 4.45 6.53
C TYR A 69 -7.81 5.44 7.59
N PHE A 70 -6.88 6.04 8.34
CA PHE A 70 -7.21 7.04 9.35
C PHE A 70 -7.86 8.28 8.74
N LEU A 71 -7.36 8.76 7.60
CA LEU A 71 -7.96 9.92 6.92
C LEU A 71 -9.39 9.66 6.44
N SER A 72 -9.69 8.41 6.09
CA SER A 72 -11.00 8.02 5.58
C SER A 72 -12.01 7.73 6.69
N HIS A 73 -11.57 7.18 7.83
CA HIS A 73 -12.45 6.67 8.89
C HIS A 73 -12.34 7.42 10.22
N GLY A 74 -11.33 8.27 10.40
CA GLY A 74 -11.06 8.98 11.66
C GLY A 74 -10.55 8.10 12.81
N VAL A 75 -10.26 6.82 12.55
CA VAL A 75 -9.79 5.84 13.53
C VAL A 75 -8.56 5.10 13.03
N HIS A 76 -7.66 4.72 13.95
CA HIS A 76 -6.49 3.94 13.58
C HIS A 76 -6.88 2.50 13.23
N PRO A 77 -6.28 1.91 12.17
CA PRO A 77 -6.56 0.53 11.81
C PRO A 77 -6.05 -0.41 12.92
N LEU A 78 -6.91 -1.34 13.34
CA LEU A 78 -6.52 -2.47 14.19
C LEU A 78 -6.09 -3.61 13.28
N LEU A 79 -4.79 -3.93 13.27
CA LEU A 79 -4.27 -5.07 12.54
C LEU A 79 -4.42 -6.33 13.40
N PRO A 80 -4.68 -7.51 12.79
CA PRO A 80 -4.64 -8.78 13.52
C PRO A 80 -3.32 -8.98 14.28
N LEU A 81 -2.20 -8.54 13.67
CA LEU A 81 -0.89 -8.48 14.31
C LEU A 81 -0.93 -7.71 15.63
N ASN A 82 -1.53 -6.51 15.65
CA ASN A 82 -1.58 -5.67 16.85
C ASN A 82 -2.33 -6.33 18.05
N VAL A 83 -3.11 -7.39 17.80
CA VAL A 83 -3.92 -8.07 18.83
C VAL A 83 -3.29 -9.40 19.26
N GLU A 84 -2.84 -10.20 18.29
CA GLU A 84 -2.30 -11.55 18.57
C GLU A 84 -0.79 -11.55 18.80
N GLU A 85 -0.08 -10.70 18.08
CA GLU A 85 1.38 -10.69 17.98
C GLU A 85 1.84 -9.30 18.43
N ALA A 86 2.04 -9.10 19.73
CA ALA A 86 2.50 -7.82 20.31
C ALA A 86 3.93 -7.39 19.85
N THR A 87 4.43 -7.99 18.77
CA THR A 87 5.77 -7.88 18.18
C THR A 87 5.67 -8.03 16.66
N PHE A 88 6.59 -7.42 15.91
CA PHE A 88 6.73 -7.61 14.45
C PHE A 88 7.07 -9.07 14.09
N LEU A 89 6.46 -9.60 13.02
CA LEU A 89 6.78 -10.95 12.51
C LEU A 89 8.13 -11.02 11.79
N LEU A 90 8.60 -9.92 11.21
CA LEU A 90 9.88 -9.86 10.51
C LEU A 90 10.96 -9.23 11.40
N PRO A 91 12.23 -9.67 11.30
CA PRO A 91 13.34 -9.08 12.05
C PRO A 91 13.49 -7.60 11.73
N PRO A 92 13.87 -6.74 12.70
CA PRO A 92 13.95 -5.30 12.48
C PRO A 92 14.82 -4.98 11.26
N PRO A 93 14.46 -3.98 10.44
CA PRO A 93 15.20 -3.69 9.23
C PRO A 93 16.61 -3.18 9.57
N ASP A 94 17.61 -3.68 8.85
CA ASP A 94 19.02 -3.28 9.05
C ASP A 94 19.30 -1.82 8.65
N SER A 95 18.40 -1.21 7.87
CA SER A 95 18.53 0.15 7.37
C SER A 95 17.17 0.83 7.16
N VAL A 96 17.19 2.12 6.86
CA VAL A 96 15.97 2.88 6.57
C VAL A 96 15.30 2.33 5.31
N LEU A 97 14.06 1.87 5.46
CA LEU A 97 13.29 1.30 4.36
C LEU A 97 12.78 2.39 3.41
N THR A 98 12.76 2.08 2.10
CA THR A 98 11.98 2.86 1.15
C THR A 98 10.48 2.60 1.36
N THR A 99 9.61 3.51 0.89
CA THR A 99 8.15 3.30 0.94
C THR A 99 7.76 1.95 0.35
N THR A 100 8.33 1.59 -0.79
CA THR A 100 8.02 0.33 -1.48
C THR A 100 8.49 -0.91 -0.71
N ASP A 101 9.62 -0.84 -0.02
CA ASP A 101 10.12 -1.94 0.82
C ASP A 101 9.27 -2.09 2.08
N LEU A 102 8.88 -0.98 2.69
CA LEU A 102 8.02 -0.99 3.85
C LEU A 102 6.64 -1.58 3.52
N LEU A 103 6.05 -1.19 2.38
CA LEU A 103 4.78 -1.75 1.92
C LEU A 103 4.88 -3.24 1.61
N ALA A 104 5.95 -3.67 0.93
CA ALA A 104 6.18 -5.09 0.66
C ALA A 104 6.36 -5.89 1.96
N ARG A 105 7.13 -5.36 2.90
CA ARG A 105 7.36 -5.94 4.22
C ARG A 105 6.06 -6.11 5.00
N HIS A 106 5.24 -5.06 5.12
CA HIS A 106 3.92 -5.18 5.74
C HIS A 106 3.03 -6.20 5.01
N ALA A 107 3.08 -6.25 3.68
CA ALA A 107 2.32 -7.24 2.91
C ALA A 107 2.76 -8.69 3.24
N HIS A 108 4.05 -8.93 3.47
CA HIS A 108 4.56 -10.23 3.92
C HIS A 108 4.07 -10.57 5.33
N GLU A 109 4.15 -9.63 6.29
CA GLU A 109 3.63 -9.81 7.65
C GLU A 109 2.13 -10.17 7.63
N LEU A 110 1.36 -9.47 6.79
CA LEU A 110 -0.07 -9.75 6.60
C LEU A 110 -0.37 -11.12 5.97
N GLN A 111 0.57 -11.68 5.22
CA GLN A 111 0.41 -12.99 4.59
C GLN A 111 0.75 -14.15 5.53
N LYS A 112 1.40 -13.90 6.68
CA LYS A 112 1.85 -14.91 7.64
C LYS A 112 2.50 -16.12 6.95
N ARG A 113 3.45 -15.88 6.03
CA ARG A 113 4.09 -16.98 5.29
C ARG A 113 4.93 -17.81 6.24
N VAL A 114 4.92 -19.13 6.08
CA VAL A 114 5.73 -20.06 6.89
C VAL A 114 7.22 -19.77 6.78
N ALA A 115 7.68 -19.23 5.65
CA ALA A 115 9.08 -18.85 5.44
C ALA A 115 9.52 -17.62 6.25
N ASP A 116 8.56 -16.83 6.75
CA ASP A 116 8.81 -15.58 7.49
C ASP A 116 8.66 -15.77 9.02
N LEU A 117 8.29 -16.98 9.48
CA LEU A 117 8.14 -17.38 10.89
C LEU A 117 9.39 -18.13 11.40
#